data_AF-A0A0R1K4P1-F1
#
_entry.id   AF-A0A0R1K4P1-F1
#
_cell.length_a   1.000
_cell.length_b   1.000
_cell.length_c   1.000
_cell.angle_alpha   90.00
_cell.angle_beta   90.00
_cell.angle_gamma   90.00
#
_symmetry.space_group_name_H-M   'P 1'
#
loop_
_entity.id
_entity.type
_entity.pdbx_description
1 polymer ?
#
loop_
_entity_poly.entity_id
_entity_poly.type
_entity_poly.pdbx_seq_one_letter_code
_entity_poly.pdbx_strand_id
1 'polypeptide(L)'
;MENVEMLLDYCYTHPQSYTTETERYQNAVALILPDTLILPEPGSLFPPNALDALRLPQELIAKRPDIIAWLARLVNPEEPPVAQQLWLTTSHVLAKRALYIEVAFES
;
A
#
# COMPACT_ATOMS: atom_id res chain seq x y z
N MET A 1 3.64 -12.54 4.92
CA MET A 1 2.47 -12.23 4.04
C MET A 1 1.23 -11.84 4.83
N GLU A 2 0.89 -12.54 5.92
CA GLU A 2 -0.25 -12.18 6.79
C GLU A 2 -0.22 -10.71 7.24
N ASN A 3 0.97 -10.18 7.57
CA ASN A 3 1.14 -8.78 7.97
C ASN A 3 0.83 -7.76 6.84
N VAL A 4 1.06 -8.12 5.57
CA VAL A 4 0.76 -7.25 4.42
C VAL A 4 -0.74 -7.22 4.15
N GLU A 5 -1.40 -8.39 4.21
CA GLU A 5 -2.86 -8.46 4.06
C GLU A 5 -3.55 -7.65 5.16
N MET A 6 -3.14 -7.83 6.41
CA MET A 6 -3.65 -7.06 7.55
C MET A 6 -3.44 -5.55 7.40
N LEU A 7 -2.28 -5.13 6.87
CA LEU A 7 -1.98 -3.72 6.63
C LEU A 7 -2.92 -3.11 5.56
N LEU A 8 -3.13 -3.83 4.46
CA LEU A 8 -4.05 -3.38 3.41
C LEU A 8 -5.51 -3.38 3.90
N ASP A 9 -5.89 -4.38 4.68
CA ASP A 9 -7.20 -4.44 5.37
C ASP A 9 -7.43 -3.25 6.28
N TYR A 10 -6.42 -2.89 7.07
CA TYR A 10 -6.50 -1.74 7.97
C TYR A 10 -6.74 -0.46 7.18
N CYS A 11 -5.96 -0.24 6.11
CA CYS A 11 -6.14 0.93 5.25
C CYS A 11 -7.54 0.94 4.61
N TYR A 12 -7.96 -0.18 4.04
CA TYR A 12 -9.27 -0.30 3.39
C TYR A 12 -10.44 0.01 4.34
N THR A 13 -10.35 -0.45 5.60
CA THR A 13 -11.40 -0.25 6.61
C THR A 13 -11.30 1.08 7.35
N HIS A 14 -10.15 1.76 7.34
CA HIS A 14 -9.90 3.02 8.03
C HIS A 14 -9.34 4.10 7.07
N PRO A 15 -10.10 4.56 6.06
CA PRO A 15 -9.61 5.50 5.05
C PRO A 15 -9.19 6.87 5.60
N GLN A 16 -9.55 7.21 6.85
CA GLN A 16 -9.11 8.44 7.51
C GLN A 16 -7.75 8.31 8.22
N SER A 17 -7.15 7.11 8.24
CA SER A 17 -5.87 6.85 8.90
C SER A 17 -4.65 7.21 8.05
N TYR A 18 -4.86 7.56 6.77
CA TYR A 18 -3.80 7.86 5.82
C TYR A 18 -4.19 9.01 4.89
N THR A 19 -3.18 9.60 4.25
CA THR A 19 -3.36 10.47 3.08
C THR A 19 -2.86 9.77 1.83
N THR A 20 -3.38 10.14 0.66
CA THR A 20 -2.95 9.57 -0.62
C THR A 20 -2.03 10.54 -1.38
N GLU A 21 -1.01 10.00 -2.05
CA GLU A 21 -0.25 10.70 -3.10
C GLU A 21 -0.32 9.89 -4.40
N THR A 22 -0.82 10.51 -5.47
CA THR A 22 -0.94 9.89 -6.81
C THR A 22 -0.26 10.69 -7.91
N GLU A 23 0.17 11.94 -7.64
CA GLU A 23 0.68 12.86 -8.67
C GLU A 23 2.00 12.41 -9.33
N ARG A 24 2.68 11.40 -8.77
CA ARG A 24 3.99 10.96 -9.26
C ARG A 24 3.90 9.98 -10.42
N TYR A 25 2.88 9.12 -10.45
CA TYR A 25 2.80 8.00 -11.39
C TYR A 25 1.35 7.71 -11.77
N GLN A 26 1.11 7.30 -13.02
CA GLN A 26 -0.24 6.98 -13.51
C GLN A 26 -0.72 5.57 -13.11
N ASN A 27 0.18 4.73 -12.60
CA ASN A 27 -0.08 3.33 -12.27
C ASN A 27 0.21 3.01 -10.80
N ALA A 28 0.43 4.00 -9.94
CA ALA A 28 0.73 3.76 -8.54
C ALA A 28 0.01 4.74 -7.62
N VAL A 29 -0.26 4.28 -6.41
CA VAL A 29 -0.76 5.12 -5.32
C VAL A 29 0.09 4.92 -4.09
N ALA A 30 0.42 6.01 -3.43
CA ALA A 30 1.03 5.99 -2.13
C ALA A 30 0.02 6.31 -1.02
N LEU A 31 0.05 5.53 0.05
CA LEU A 31 -0.66 5.74 1.30
C LEU A 31 0.36 6.16 2.36
N ILE A 32 0.13 7.29 3.00
CA ILE A 32 1.02 7.85 4.01
C ILE A 32 0.31 7.82 5.35
N LEU A 33 0.85 7.03 6.28
CA LEU A 33 0.31 6.85 7.62
C LEU A 33 1.21 7.53 8.65
N PRO A 34 0.67 7.99 9.79
CA PRO A 34 1.50 8.47 10.89
C PRO A 34 2.35 7.32 11.48
N ASP A 35 3.59 7.61 11.85
CA ASP A 35 4.47 6.63 12.48
C ASP A 35 4.11 6.25 13.92
N THR A 36 3.04 6.83 14.46
CA THR A 36 2.44 6.47 15.74
C THR A 36 1.44 5.32 15.61
N LEU A 37 1.18 4.82 14.40
CA LEU A 37 0.30 3.67 14.18
C LEU A 37 0.88 2.42 14.84
N ILE A 38 0.09 1.76 15.67
CA ILE A 38 0.50 0.52 16.33
C ILE A 38 0.17 -0.65 15.41
N LEU A 39 1.20 -1.21 14.79
CA LEU A 39 1.13 -2.43 13.98
C LEU A 39 1.85 -3.58 14.70
N PRO A 40 1.47 -4.84 14.46
CA PRO A 40 2.30 -5.97 14.83
C PRO A 40 3.63 -5.89 14.08
N GLU A 41 4.75 -5.97 14.81
CA GLU A 41 6.12 -6.04 14.26
C GLU A 41 6.41 -5.01 13.13
N PRO A 42 6.28 -3.70 13.38
CA PRO A 42 6.34 -2.67 12.34
C PRO A 42 7.69 -2.65 11.61
N GLY A 43 8.78 -3.01 12.29
CA GLY A 43 10.11 -3.09 11.66
C GLY A 43 10.24 -4.19 10.61
N SER A 44 9.35 -5.18 10.59
CA SER A 44 9.30 -6.20 9.53
C SER A 44 8.62 -5.70 8.26
N LEU A 45 7.72 -4.72 8.38
CA LEU A 45 6.98 -4.15 7.26
C LEU A 45 7.59 -2.84 6.79
N PHE A 46 8.12 -2.01 7.70
CA PHE A 46 8.57 -0.66 7.41
C PHE A 46 10.01 -0.50 7.88
N PRO A 47 11.01 -0.87 7.05
CA PRO A 47 12.40 -0.68 7.43
C PRO A 47 12.71 0.83 7.60
N PRO A 48 13.46 1.21 8.65
CA PRO A 48 13.76 2.60 8.93
C PRO A 48 14.69 3.19 7.87
N ASN A 49 14.24 4.26 7.20
CA ASN A 49 14.96 4.97 6.12
C ASN A 49 15.47 4.06 5.00
N ALA A 50 14.80 2.93 4.78
CA ALA A 50 15.05 2.01 3.69
C ALA A 50 13.74 1.72 2.95
N LEU A 51 13.86 1.25 1.72
CA LEU A 51 12.73 0.72 0.96
C LEU A 51 12.75 -0.80 1.08
N ASP A 52 11.61 -1.40 1.38
CA ASP A 52 11.37 -2.82 1.13
C ASP A 52 10.31 -2.94 0.04
N ALA A 53 10.56 -3.75 -0.97
CA ALA A 53 9.68 -3.91 -2.13
C ALA A 53 9.41 -5.38 -2.35
N LEU A 54 8.12 -5.74 -2.36
CA LEU A 54 7.67 -7.11 -2.54
C LEU A 54 6.56 -7.17 -3.57
N ARG A 55 6.56 -8.25 -4.35
CA ARG A 55 5.45 -8.55 -5.25
C ARG A 55 4.30 -9.15 -4.44
N LEU A 56 3.09 -8.63 -4.63
CA LEU A 56 1.91 -9.21 -4.02
C LEU A 56 1.64 -10.61 -4.62
N PRO A 57 1.44 -11.63 -3.77
CA PRO A 57 1.11 -12.99 -4.18
C PRO A 57 -0.19 -13.04 -4.98
N GLN A 58 -0.24 -13.85 -6.03
CA GLN A 58 -1.45 -13.97 -6.84
C GLN A 58 -2.64 -14.49 -6.05
N GLU A 59 -2.42 -15.33 -5.04
CA GLU A 59 -3.49 -15.85 -4.18
C GLU A 59 -4.18 -14.72 -3.41
N LEU A 60 -3.44 -13.70 -2.97
CA LEU A 60 -4.01 -12.54 -2.28
C LEU A 60 -4.83 -11.68 -3.24
N ILE A 61 -4.31 -11.43 -4.45
CA ILE A 61 -5.01 -10.72 -5.52
C ILE A 61 -6.34 -11.41 -5.85
N ALA A 62 -6.33 -12.74 -5.96
CA ALA A 62 -7.52 -13.52 -6.28
C ALA A 62 -8.53 -13.60 -5.13
N LYS A 63 -8.05 -13.67 -3.87
CA LYS A 63 -8.92 -13.78 -2.68
C LYS A 63 -9.54 -12.46 -2.25
N ARG A 64 -8.89 -11.33 -2.55
CA ARG A 64 -9.27 -9.99 -2.05
C ARG A 64 -9.59 -9.01 -3.19
N PRO A 65 -10.51 -9.35 -4.12
CA PRO A 65 -10.81 -8.50 -5.28
C PRO A 65 -11.36 -7.12 -4.89
N ASP A 66 -11.97 -7.01 -3.71
CA ASP A 66 -12.45 -5.77 -3.10
C ASP A 66 -11.30 -4.79 -2.81
N ILE A 67 -10.25 -5.27 -2.13
CA ILE A 67 -9.04 -4.47 -1.85
C ILE A 67 -8.35 -4.08 -3.16
N ILE A 68 -8.23 -5.00 -4.11
CA ILE A 68 -7.56 -4.70 -5.39
C ILE A 68 -8.32 -3.63 -6.17
N ALA A 69 -9.65 -3.74 -6.26
CA ALA A 69 -10.49 -2.74 -6.90
C ALA A 69 -10.44 -1.39 -6.19
N TRP A 70 -10.38 -1.39 -4.85
CA TRP A 70 -10.19 -0.18 -4.06
C TRP A 70 -8.83 0.49 -4.36
N LEU A 71 -7.73 -0.24 -4.32
CA LEU A 71 -6.40 0.26 -4.65
C LEU A 71 -6.37 0.86 -6.07
N ALA A 72 -7.00 0.20 -7.04
CA ALA A 72 -7.06 0.69 -8.42
C ALA A 72 -7.82 2.02 -8.51
N ARG A 73 -8.95 2.15 -7.81
CA ARG A 73 -9.71 3.41 -7.76
C ARG A 73 -8.97 4.53 -7.07
N LEU A 74 -8.08 4.21 -6.11
CA LEU A 74 -7.23 5.21 -5.49
C LEU A 74 -6.18 5.75 -6.47
N VAL A 75 -5.70 4.95 -7.43
CA VAL A 75 -4.80 5.42 -8.51
C VAL A 75 -5.53 6.37 -9.44
N ASN A 76 -6.65 5.90 -10.01
CA ASN A 76 -7.49 6.70 -10.90
C ASN A 76 -8.95 6.25 -10.76
N PRO A 77 -9.85 7.07 -10.22
CA PRO A 77 -11.24 6.68 -10.03
C PRO A 77 -12.03 6.60 -11.35
N GLU A 78 -11.64 7.40 -12.35
CA GLU A 78 -12.32 7.45 -13.66
C GLU A 78 -11.88 6.31 -14.58
N GLU A 79 -10.59 5.96 -14.53
CA GLU A 79 -10.01 4.86 -15.31
C GLU A 79 -9.09 4.00 -14.43
N PRO A 80 -9.65 3.14 -13.56
CA PRO A 80 -8.85 2.31 -12.66
C PRO A 80 -7.96 1.33 -13.43
N PRO A 81 -6.65 1.22 -13.10
CA PRO A 81 -5.76 0.29 -13.77
C PRO A 81 -6.16 -1.16 -13.50
N VAL A 82 -5.98 -2.01 -14.51
CA VAL A 82 -6.11 -3.46 -14.38
C VAL A 82 -4.71 -4.04 -14.24
N ALA A 83 -4.40 -4.64 -13.09
CA ALA A 83 -3.11 -5.26 -12.83
C ALA A 83 -3.13 -6.77 -13.10
N GLN A 84 -2.09 -7.27 -13.78
CA GLN A 84 -1.73 -8.68 -13.74
C GLN A 84 -0.83 -8.97 -12.53
N GLN A 85 -0.07 -7.97 -12.11
CA GLN A 85 0.83 -8.01 -10.96
C GLN A 85 0.75 -6.71 -10.18
N LEU A 86 0.97 -6.81 -8.88
CA LEU A 86 1.03 -5.67 -7.98
C LEU A 86 2.34 -5.72 -7.21
N TRP A 87 3.00 -4.58 -7.09
CA TRP A 87 4.15 -4.39 -6.22
C TRP A 87 3.75 -3.52 -5.05
N LEU A 88 4.21 -3.90 -3.87
CA LEU A 88 4.05 -3.15 -2.63
C LEU A 88 5.43 -2.74 -2.15
N THR A 89 5.63 -1.43 -2.01
CA THR A 89 6.85 -0.84 -1.47
C THR A 89 6.54 -0.16 -0.15
N THR A 90 7.33 -0.43 0.89
CA THR A 90 7.13 0.13 2.22
C THR A 90 8.40 0.80 2.76
N SER A 91 8.21 1.80 3.61
CA SER A 91 9.32 2.50 4.28
C SER A 91 8.86 3.21 5.55
N HIS A 92 9.70 3.24 6.58
CA HIS A 92 9.54 4.20 7.67
C HIS A 92 10.43 5.41 7.40
N VAL A 93 9.82 6.51 6.98
CA VAL A 93 10.51 7.77 6.69
C VAL A 93 10.62 8.59 7.98
N LEU A 94 11.69 8.33 8.75
CA LEU A 94 11.87 8.91 10.10
C LEU A 94 11.82 10.43 10.11
N ALA A 95 12.43 11.08 9.12
CA ALA A 95 12.45 12.55 9.01
C ALA A 95 11.05 13.16 8.84
N LYS A 96 10.10 12.40 8.28
CA LYS A 96 8.71 12.81 8.07
C LYS A 96 7.75 12.27 9.14
N ARG A 97 8.26 11.45 10.08
CA ARG A 97 7.45 10.72 11.06
C ARG A 97 6.29 9.95 10.40
N ALA A 98 6.59 9.29 9.28
CA ALA A 98 5.57 8.68 8.43
C ALA A 98 5.95 7.25 8.02
N LEU A 99 4.94 6.39 7.96
CA LEU A 99 5.00 5.10 7.29
C LEU A 99 4.48 5.28 5.87
N TYR A 100 5.28 4.89 4.90
CA TYR A 100 4.97 4.98 3.48
C TYR A 100 4.63 3.60 2.96
N ILE A 101 3.51 3.48 2.27
CA ILE A 101 3.11 2.31 1.49
C ILE A 101 2.86 2.80 0.08
N GLU A 102 3.49 2.21 -0.92
CA GLU A 102 3.17 2.44 -2.32
C GLU A 102 2.74 1.14 -2.96
N VAL A 103 1.65 1.19 -3.70
CA VAL A 103 1.15 0.08 -4.49
C VAL A 103 1.22 0.47 -5.97
N ALA A 104 2.02 -0.27 -6.73
CA ALA A 104 2.17 -0.10 -8.16
C ALA A 104 1.50 -1.25 -8.93
N PHE A 105 0.74 -0.89 -9.96
CA PHE A 105 0.04 -1.78 -10.88
C PHE A 105 0.93 -2.04 -12.09
N GLU A 106 1.22 -3.31 -12.35
CA GLU A 106 2.02 -3.78 -13.49
C GLU A 106 1.19 -4.65 -14.43
N SER A 107 1.40 -4.45 -15.73
CA SER A 107 0.66 -5.04 -16.85
C SER A 107 1.44 -6.06 -17.66
#